data_AF-A0A2E9D0B4-F1
#
_entry.id   AF-A0A2E9D0B4-F1
#
_cell.length_a   1.000
_cell.length_b   1.000
_cell.length_c   1.000
_cell.angle_alpha   90.00
_cell.angle_beta   90.00
_cell.angle_gamma   90.00
#
_symmetry.space_group_name_H-M   'P 1'
#
loop_
_entity.id
_entity.type
_entity.pdbx_description
1 polymer ?
#
loop_
_entity_poly.entity_id
_entity_poly.type
_entity_poly.pdbx_seq_one_letter_code
_entity_poly.pdbx_strand_id
1 'polypeptide(L)'
;MPSDSASSAIRMASITRFTRTTTAASMPTACIRFSIYLSDLAENEGGETMFSKLNLVAQPICGRAVVWPNSYADKSLRPESLHSALPVLVEGAEKWVAQLWFRPYNTNNQTRLPERQDRPAGVPLEQGDALPRGVSLPDDTQLAAEK
;
A
#
# COMPACT_ATOMS: atom_id res chain seq x y z
N MET A 1 -37.00 -5.32 7.29
CA MET A 1 -36.24 -4.55 6.28
C MET A 1 -34.97 -4.04 6.96
N PRO A 2 -33.83 -4.73 6.90
CA PRO A 2 -32.60 -4.17 7.45
C PRO A 2 -31.89 -3.36 6.37
N SER A 3 -31.72 -2.09 6.69
CA SER A 3 -30.80 -1.14 6.08
C SER A 3 -29.37 -1.50 6.48
N ASP A 4 -28.54 -1.93 5.53
CA ASP A 4 -27.09 -2.02 5.75
C ASP A 4 -26.39 -0.85 5.05
N SER A 5 -26.12 0.15 5.89
CA SER A 5 -25.31 1.32 5.60
C SER A 5 -23.85 0.91 5.35
N ALA A 6 -23.31 1.40 4.24
CA ALA A 6 -21.91 1.43 3.82
C ALA A 6 -20.87 1.17 4.93
N SER A 7 -20.25 -0.01 4.89
CA SER A 7 -19.01 -0.29 5.60
C SER A 7 -18.01 -0.99 4.67
N SER A 8 -17.57 -0.27 3.64
CA SER A 8 -16.37 -0.64 2.88
C SER A 8 -15.14 0.06 3.48
N ALA A 9 -14.96 -0.10 4.80
CA ALA A 9 -13.69 0.26 5.43
C ALA A 9 -12.59 -0.64 4.86
N ILE A 10 -11.37 -0.11 4.75
CA ILE A 10 -10.15 -0.86 4.45
C ILE A 10 -10.05 -2.01 5.47
N ARG A 11 -10.47 -3.21 5.08
CA ARG A 11 -10.38 -4.39 5.93
C ARG A 11 -9.07 -5.11 5.58
N MET A 12 -8.14 -5.03 6.53
CA MET A 12 -6.85 -5.72 6.60
C MET A 12 -5.66 -4.93 6.05
N ALA A 13 -5.13 -4.04 6.89
CA ALA A 13 -3.70 -3.81 6.97
C ALA A 13 -3.17 -4.65 8.13
N SER A 14 -2.14 -5.47 7.90
CA SER A 14 -1.45 -6.20 8.97
C SER A 14 0.04 -5.94 8.89
N ILE A 15 0.64 -5.59 10.03
CA ILE A 15 2.08 -5.62 10.19
C ILE A 15 2.42 -7.00 10.74
N THR A 16 3.23 -7.74 10.00
CA THR A 16 3.58 -9.11 10.36
C THR A 16 5.09 -9.22 10.49
N ARG A 17 5.53 -9.78 11.61
CA ARG A 17 6.89 -10.23 11.84
C ARG A 17 7.03 -11.65 11.29
N PHE A 18 8.02 -11.88 10.43
CA PHE A 18 8.29 -13.20 9.87
C PHE A 18 9.60 -13.77 10.44
N THR A 19 9.51 -14.97 11.02
CA THR A 19 10.68 -15.73 11.52
C THR A 19 10.75 -17.15 10.92
N ARG A 20 9.74 -17.57 10.14
CA ARG A 20 9.67 -18.88 9.50
C ARG A 20 9.01 -18.74 8.12
N THR A 21 9.21 -19.74 7.27
CA THR A 21 8.53 -19.81 5.97
C THR A 21 7.01 -19.78 6.18
N THR A 22 6.35 -18.85 5.53
CA THR A 22 4.89 -18.78 5.52
C THR A 22 4.39 -18.65 4.09
N THR A 23 3.52 -19.56 3.69
CA THR A 23 2.76 -19.42 2.45
C THR A 23 1.57 -18.51 2.72
N ALA A 24 1.37 -17.48 1.89
CA ALA A 24 0.19 -16.65 2.02
C ALA A 24 -1.06 -17.49 1.72
N ALA A 25 -2.02 -17.49 2.65
CA ALA A 25 -3.29 -18.18 2.44
C ALA A 25 -4.01 -17.60 1.20
N SER A 26 -4.48 -18.49 0.33
CA SER A 26 -5.29 -18.12 -0.84
C SER A 26 -6.64 -17.58 -0.37
N MET A 27 -6.73 -16.26 -0.21
CA MET A 27 -8.00 -15.57 -0.05
C MET A 27 -8.73 -15.54 -1.40
N PRO A 28 -9.98 -16.04 -1.50
CA PRO A 28 -10.64 -16.31 -2.78
C PRO A 28 -11.11 -15.05 -3.53
N THR A 29 -11.16 -13.89 -2.87
CA THR A 29 -11.66 -12.66 -3.50
C THR A 29 -10.54 -11.95 -4.26
N ALA A 30 -10.88 -11.38 -5.43
CA ALA A 30 -10.02 -10.49 -6.20
C ALA A 30 -9.53 -9.31 -5.34
N CYS A 31 -8.24 -8.99 -5.41
CA CYS A 31 -7.62 -7.80 -4.82
C CYS A 31 -6.28 -7.47 -5.48
N ILE A 32 -5.86 -6.22 -5.30
CA ILE A 32 -4.46 -5.81 -5.46
C ILE A 32 -3.78 -5.97 -4.10
N ARG A 33 -2.65 -6.66 -4.07
CA ARG A 33 -1.84 -6.85 -2.87
C ARG A 33 -0.62 -5.95 -2.89
N PHE A 34 -0.32 -5.39 -1.74
CA PHE A 34 0.90 -4.66 -1.45
C PHE A 34 1.61 -5.36 -0.30
N SER A 35 2.91 -5.57 -0.47
CA SER A 35 3.83 -6.01 0.58
C SER A 35 4.95 -5.00 0.68
N ILE A 36 4.91 -4.17 1.71
CA ILE A 36 5.89 -3.12 1.96
C ILE A 36 6.89 -3.62 2.99
N TYR A 37 8.19 -3.58 2.65
CA TYR A 37 9.25 -3.95 3.57
C TYR A 37 9.56 -2.79 4.52
N LEU A 38 9.55 -3.08 5.82
CA LEU A 38 9.84 -2.12 6.89
C LEU A 38 11.21 -2.33 7.53
N SER A 39 11.92 -3.39 7.13
CA SER A 39 13.30 -3.68 7.52
C SER A 39 14.12 -4.09 6.29
N ASP A 40 15.42 -3.84 6.36
CA ASP A 40 16.42 -4.33 5.40
C ASP A 40 16.88 -5.72 5.83
N LEU A 41 17.08 -6.60 4.85
CA LEU A 41 17.77 -7.89 5.02
C LEU A 41 18.81 -8.03 3.91
N ALA A 42 20.03 -8.38 4.29
CA ALA A 42 21.08 -8.69 3.33
C ALA A 42 20.82 -10.05 2.65
N GLU A 43 21.37 -10.26 1.46
CA GLU A 43 21.12 -11.48 0.67
C GLU A 43 21.52 -12.77 1.41
N ASN A 44 22.50 -12.72 2.31
CA ASN A 44 22.93 -13.85 3.13
C ASN A 44 22.03 -14.09 4.36
N GLU A 45 21.12 -13.16 4.69
CA GLU A 45 20.20 -13.26 5.82
C GLU A 45 18.86 -13.93 5.44
N GLY A 46 18.59 -14.06 4.14
CA GLY A 46 17.37 -14.65 3.60
C GLY A 46 16.13 -13.78 3.82
N GLY A 47 14.96 -14.41 3.98
CA GLY A 47 13.71 -13.70 4.21
C GLY A 47 13.09 -13.10 2.94
N GLU A 48 13.39 -13.60 1.76
CA GLU A 48 12.85 -13.06 0.52
C GLU A 48 11.35 -13.31 0.34
N THR A 49 10.74 -12.60 -0.60
CA THR A 49 9.40 -12.96 -1.10
C THR A 49 9.57 -13.65 -2.45
N MET A 50 9.27 -14.95 -2.50
CA MET A 50 9.43 -15.77 -3.72
C MET A 50 8.08 -15.98 -4.41
N PHE A 51 8.03 -15.70 -5.71
CA PHE A 51 6.94 -16.03 -6.62
C PHE A 51 7.36 -17.24 -7.46
N SER A 52 7.02 -18.44 -6.96
CA SER A 52 7.55 -19.71 -7.51
C SER A 52 7.21 -19.93 -8.98
N LYS A 53 6.02 -19.51 -9.42
CA LYS A 53 5.59 -19.67 -10.82
C LYS A 53 6.17 -18.63 -11.78
N LEU A 54 6.66 -17.51 -11.25
CA LEU A 54 7.32 -16.46 -12.03
C LEU A 54 8.85 -16.59 -12.01
N ASN A 55 9.39 -17.53 -11.23
CA ASN A 55 10.83 -17.62 -10.94
C ASN A 55 11.43 -16.27 -10.51
N LEU A 56 10.65 -15.52 -9.72
CA LEU A 56 11.01 -14.19 -9.25
C LEU A 56 11.18 -14.20 -7.73
N VAL A 57 12.27 -13.61 -7.27
CA VAL A 57 12.57 -13.46 -5.84
C VAL A 57 12.77 -11.98 -5.55
N ALA A 58 12.07 -11.46 -4.56
CA ALA A 58 12.17 -10.07 -4.13
C ALA A 58 12.88 -9.99 -2.76
N GLN A 59 14.05 -9.36 -2.75
CA GLN A 59 14.82 -9.09 -1.55
C GLN A 59 14.15 -7.98 -0.70
N PRO A 60 14.09 -8.14 0.64
CA PRO A 60 13.56 -7.12 1.55
C PRO A 60 14.52 -5.93 1.66
N ILE A 61 14.08 -4.77 1.18
CA ILE A 61 14.79 -3.50 1.33
C ILE A 61 13.79 -2.49 1.87
N CYS A 62 14.14 -1.85 2.97
CA CYS A 62 13.29 -0.94 3.72
C CYS A 62 12.75 0.18 2.80
N GLY A 63 11.44 0.42 2.90
CA GLY A 63 10.73 1.41 2.08
C GLY A 63 10.32 0.92 0.69
N ARG A 64 10.84 -0.23 0.20
CA ARG A 64 10.38 -0.83 -1.06
C ARG A 64 9.10 -1.64 -0.85
N ALA A 65 8.32 -1.76 -1.92
CA ALA A 65 7.11 -2.56 -1.94
C ALA A 65 7.05 -3.45 -3.19
N VAL A 66 6.50 -4.64 -3.02
CA VAL A 66 6.06 -5.50 -4.13
C VAL A 66 4.55 -5.37 -4.24
N VAL A 67 4.07 -5.12 -5.46
CA VAL A 67 2.65 -4.87 -5.75
C VAL A 67 2.20 -5.79 -6.86
N TRP A 68 1.10 -6.52 -6.65
CA TRP A 68 0.56 -7.43 -7.65
C TRP A 68 -0.95 -7.66 -7.51
N PRO A 69 -1.67 -7.84 -8.63
CA PRO A 69 -3.04 -8.35 -8.59
C PRO A 69 -3.04 -9.87 -8.36
N ASN A 70 -4.03 -10.38 -7.61
CA ASN A 70 -4.21 -11.82 -7.42
C ASN A 70 -5.21 -12.45 -8.40
N SER A 71 -5.83 -11.65 -9.27
CA SER A 71 -6.85 -12.08 -10.23
C SER A 71 -6.68 -11.43 -11.59
N TYR A 72 -7.27 -12.04 -12.61
CA TYR A 72 -7.45 -11.47 -13.93
C TYR A 72 -8.66 -10.51 -13.96
N ALA A 73 -8.87 -9.84 -15.09
CA ALA A 73 -10.00 -8.91 -15.27
C ALA A 73 -11.36 -9.63 -15.19
N ASP A 74 -11.41 -10.91 -15.59
CA ASP A 74 -12.57 -11.80 -15.48
C ASP A 74 -12.79 -12.36 -14.06
N LYS A 75 -12.00 -11.90 -13.08
CA LYS A 75 -12.00 -12.32 -11.67
C LYS A 75 -11.50 -13.74 -11.40
N SER A 76 -10.99 -14.45 -12.42
CA SER A 76 -10.30 -15.72 -12.20
C SER A 76 -8.98 -15.48 -11.44
N LEU A 77 -8.56 -16.42 -10.58
CA LEU A 77 -7.33 -16.29 -9.81
C LEU A 77 -6.11 -16.38 -10.72
N ARG A 78 -5.08 -15.56 -10.47
CA ARG A 78 -3.77 -15.61 -11.14
C ARG A 78 -2.86 -16.62 -10.44
N PRO A 79 -2.59 -17.80 -11.02
CA PRO A 79 -1.72 -18.78 -10.38
C PRO A 79 -0.29 -18.26 -10.22
N GLU A 80 0.13 -17.33 -11.08
CA GLU A 80 1.45 -16.68 -11.07
C GLU A 80 1.66 -15.80 -9.83
N SER A 81 0.56 -15.35 -9.22
CA SER A 81 0.59 -14.56 -7.98
C SER A 81 0.86 -15.39 -6.72
N LEU A 82 1.00 -16.71 -6.86
CA LEU A 82 1.38 -17.61 -5.77
C LEU A 82 2.77 -17.23 -5.27
N HIS A 83 2.86 -16.92 -3.98
CA HIS A 83 4.09 -16.47 -3.36
C HIS A 83 4.22 -17.02 -1.94
N SER A 84 5.47 -17.09 -1.50
CA SER A 84 5.84 -17.49 -0.14
C SER A 84 6.86 -16.51 0.41
N ALA A 85 6.76 -16.21 1.70
CA ALA A 85 7.87 -15.59 2.42
C ALA A 85 8.88 -16.70 2.76
N LEU A 86 10.10 -16.59 2.23
CA LEU A 86 11.22 -17.45 2.57
C LEU A 86 11.65 -17.20 4.03
N PRO A 87 12.29 -18.19 4.68
CA PRO A 87 12.71 -18.04 6.07
C PRO A 87 13.87 -17.05 6.19
N VAL A 88 13.92 -16.32 7.30
CA VAL A 88 15.12 -15.59 7.72
C VAL A 88 16.10 -16.62 8.27
N LEU A 89 17.33 -16.62 7.75
CA LEU A 89 18.33 -17.67 7.99
C LEU A 89 19.29 -17.33 9.13
N VAL A 90 19.46 -16.04 9.43
CA VAL A 90 20.38 -15.56 10.46
C VAL A 90 19.65 -15.38 11.79
N GLU A 91 20.24 -15.91 12.86
CA GLU A 91 19.72 -15.77 14.21
C GLU A 91 19.78 -14.30 14.67
N GLY A 92 18.67 -13.79 15.20
CA GLY A 92 18.55 -12.38 15.60
C GLY A 92 18.15 -11.43 14.47
N ALA A 93 18.17 -11.85 13.20
CA ALA A 93 17.66 -11.05 12.10
C ALA A 93 16.12 -11.07 12.05
N GLU A 94 15.51 -9.96 11.64
CA GLU A 94 14.06 -9.81 11.64
C GLU A 94 13.53 -9.20 10.34
N LYS A 95 12.48 -9.82 9.80
CA LYS A 95 11.70 -9.28 8.69
C LYS A 95 10.41 -8.65 9.18
N TRP A 96 10.26 -7.36 8.91
CA TRP A 96 9.03 -6.61 9.16
C TRP A 96 8.38 -6.22 7.83
N VAL A 97 7.09 -6.54 7.68
CA VAL A 97 6.32 -6.22 6.47
C VAL A 97 4.96 -5.67 6.84
N ALA A 98 4.55 -4.57 6.18
CA ALA A 98 3.17 -4.14 6.14
C ALA A 98 2.49 -4.70 4.89
N GLN A 99 1.42 -5.47 5.09
CA GLN A 99 0.58 -5.97 4.00
C GLN A 99 -0.70 -5.16 3.90
N LEU A 100 -1.02 -4.70 2.69
CA LEU A 100 -2.28 -4.01 2.39
C LEU A 100 -2.99 -4.71 1.24
N TRP A 101 -4.28 -4.97 1.40
CA TRP A 101 -5.10 -5.60 0.38
C TRP A 101 -6.22 -4.67 -0.07
N PHE A 102 -6.17 -4.25 -1.33
CA PHE A 102 -7.18 -3.38 -1.94
C PHE A 102 -8.20 -4.24 -2.66
N ARG A 103 -9.42 -4.27 -2.14
CA ARG A 103 -10.55 -4.93 -2.79
C ARG A 103 -11.12 -4.01 -3.88
N PRO A 104 -11.50 -4.55 -5.05
CA PRO A 104 -12.22 -3.75 -6.04
C PRO A 104 -13.51 -3.25 -5.40
N TYR A 105 -13.68 -1.94 -5.39
CA TYR A 105 -14.93 -1.32 -4.98
C TYR A 105 -15.99 -1.60 -6.05
N ASN A 106 -17.18 -2.04 -5.65
CA ASN A 106 -18.29 -2.16 -6.60
C ASN A 106 -18.75 -0.76 -7.01
N THR A 107 -18.26 -0.27 -8.14
CA THR A 107 -18.61 1.06 -8.67
C THR A 107 -20.02 1.14 -9.21
N ASN A 108 -20.79 0.04 -9.25
CA ASN A 108 -22.16 0.03 -9.77
C ASN A 108 -23.14 0.82 -8.89
N ASN A 109 -22.72 1.21 -7.69
CA ASN A 109 -23.49 2.04 -6.77
C ASN A 109 -22.68 3.27 -6.32
N GLN A 110 -21.90 3.87 -7.23
CA GLN A 110 -21.40 5.20 -6.97
C GLN A 110 -22.58 6.18 -6.97
N THR A 111 -23.17 6.40 -5.80
CA THR A 111 -23.47 7.78 -5.43
C THR A 111 -22.13 8.48 -5.52
N ARG A 112 -21.85 9.15 -6.66
CA ARG A 112 -20.74 10.10 -6.75
C ARG A 112 -20.87 10.91 -5.47
N LEU A 113 -19.87 10.88 -4.58
CA LEU A 113 -19.88 11.81 -3.46
C LEU A 113 -20.18 13.16 -4.09
N PRO A 114 -21.20 13.90 -3.60
CA PRO A 114 -21.50 15.19 -4.18
C PRO A 114 -20.16 15.91 -4.24
N GLU A 115 -19.84 16.40 -5.44
CA GLU A 115 -18.69 17.24 -5.61
C GLU A 115 -18.77 18.27 -4.49
N ARG A 116 -17.81 18.26 -3.56
CA ARG A 116 -17.83 19.15 -2.39
C ARG A 116 -17.68 20.57 -2.91
N GLN A 117 -18.81 21.16 -3.31
CA GLN A 117 -18.94 22.51 -3.85
C GLN A 117 -18.68 23.58 -2.78
N ASP A 118 -18.56 23.16 -1.53
CA ASP A 118 -18.47 23.95 -0.31
C ASP A 118 -17.06 24.05 0.27
N ARG A 119 -16.04 23.45 -0.36
CA ARG A 119 -14.66 23.86 0.00
C ARG A 119 -14.36 25.18 -0.71
N PRO A 120 -14.08 26.28 0.03
CA PRO A 120 -13.52 27.47 -0.61
C PRO A 120 -12.28 27.04 -1.39
N ALA A 121 -12.12 27.59 -2.59
CA ALA A 121 -10.89 27.40 -3.36
C ALA A 121 -9.71 27.72 -2.44
N GLY A 122 -8.67 26.88 -2.46
CA GLY A 122 -7.45 27.16 -1.71
C GLY A 122 -6.91 28.51 -2.18
N VAL A 123 -6.89 29.50 -1.29
CA VAL A 123 -6.26 30.79 -1.56
C VAL A 123 -4.75 30.56 -1.46
N PRO A 124 -3.96 30.91 -2.47
CA PRO A 124 -2.50 30.93 -2.35
C PRO A 124 -2.09 31.75 -1.11
N LEU A 125 -1.04 31.31 -0.41
CA LEU A 125 -0.53 32.07 0.73
C LEU A 125 0.12 33.36 0.25
N GLU A 126 -0.13 34.46 0.96
CA GLU A 126 0.45 35.76 0.65
C GLU A 126 1.84 35.90 1.28
N GLN A 127 2.64 36.83 0.77
CA GLN A 127 3.99 37.07 1.29
C GLN A 127 3.93 37.58 2.73
N GLY A 128 4.31 36.73 3.68
CA GLY A 128 4.35 37.06 5.13
C GLY A 128 3.40 36.25 6.01
N ASP A 129 2.58 35.37 5.42
CA ASP A 129 1.71 34.48 6.20
C ASP A 129 2.53 33.52 7.09
N ALA A 130 2.17 33.45 8.37
CA ALA A 130 2.83 32.57 9.32
C ALA A 130 2.51 31.10 9.01
N LEU A 131 3.53 30.35 8.61
CA LEU A 131 3.39 28.92 8.34
C LEU A 131 3.28 28.11 9.64
N PRO A 132 2.48 27.01 9.65
CA PRO A 132 2.50 26.05 10.74
C PRO A 132 3.91 25.50 10.95
N ARG A 133 4.23 25.16 12.21
CA ARG A 133 5.54 24.61 12.57
C ARG A 133 5.87 23.40 11.70
N GLY A 134 7.00 23.46 10.98
CA GLY A 134 7.50 22.39 10.12
C GLY A 134 7.09 22.47 8.64
N VAL A 135 6.44 23.57 8.23
CA VAL A 135 6.09 23.84 6.82
C VAL A 135 6.95 25.01 6.33
N SER A 136 7.59 24.84 5.17
CA SER A 136 8.35 25.88 4.46
C SER A 136 7.89 25.99 3.01
N LEU A 137 7.95 27.19 2.44
CA LEU A 137 7.76 27.38 1.00
C LEU A 137 9.01 26.90 0.25
N PRO A 138 8.87 26.37 -0.98
CA PRO A 138 10.02 26.07 -1.84
C PRO A 138 10.82 27.34 -2.15
N ASP A 139 12.15 27.23 -2.18
CA ASP A 139 13.10 28.34 -2.32
C ASP A 139 12.87 29.25 -3.55
N ASP A 140 12.20 28.73 -4.59
CA ASP A 140 11.99 29.41 -5.87
C ASP A 140 10.59 30.04 -6.03
N THR A 141 9.81 30.16 -4.97
CA THR A 141 8.46 30.74 -5.06
C THR A 141 8.54 32.27 -5.20
N GLN A 142 8.71 32.79 -6.42
CA GLN A 142 8.36 34.18 -6.73
C GLN A 142 6.84 34.33 -6.70
N LEU A 143 6.30 34.71 -5.54
CA LEU A 143 4.91 35.13 -5.40
C LEU A 143 4.71 36.40 -6.25
N ALA A 144 3.64 36.42 -7.05
CA ALA A 144 3.35 37.52 -7.95
C ALA A 144 3.22 38.83 -7.17
N ALA A 145 4.08 39.80 -7.45
CA ALA A 145 3.96 41.15 -6.88
C ALA A 145 2.62 41.77 -7.30
N GLU A 146 1.80 42.16 -6.32
CA GLU A 146 0.54 42.86 -6.55
C GLU A 146 0.76 44.20 -7.28
N LYS A 147 -0.29 44.61 -8.01
CA LYS A 147 -0.45 45.94 -8.62
C LYS A 147 -0.98 46.94 -7.61
#